data_AF-A0A1C0TKH5-F1
#
_entry.id   AF-A0A1C0TKH5-F1
#
_cell.length_a   1.000
_cell.length_b   1.000
_cell.length_c   1.000
_cell.angle_alpha   90.00
_cell.angle_beta   90.00
_cell.angle_gamma   90.00
#
_symmetry.space_group_name_H-M   'P 1'
#
loop_
_entity.id
_entity.type
_entity.pdbx_description
1 polymer ?
#
loop_
_entity_poly.entity_id
_entity_poly.type
_entity_poly.pdbx_seq_one_letter_code
_entity_poly.pdbx_strand_id
1 'polypeptide(L)'
;MSNEHTTITEQLTAVVTRSNALCNTVQGQIDNINSTLNAKTAEVDTKVTQAKSDLNTHFTNLKNGIVETINGLDVFQEGLIKRFAFKSTLSAGGYTAASDGPDSSFPTCANPQPPYYINLIEFDAQNVGESFGYDGDTFNCDFVMSHRGMASYGDHIVINGTSQQDCVSAHIEVKKVMNSGAISLYISEPGEEPREIPITSADVGKTLTVFFRQINKGYNNGRARVTLKVDTRPHCGSTRAFLAKCEYSSVNGRPCADRISQTAPTWEQ
;
A
#
# COMPACT_ATOMS: atom_id res chain seq x y z
N MET A 1 -5.00 -47.44 92.78
CA MET A 1 -5.31 -46.56 91.63
C MET A 1 -5.49 -45.16 92.18
N SER A 2 -4.54 -44.28 91.90
CA SER A 2 -4.61 -42.86 92.30
C SER A 2 -5.53 -42.12 91.32
N ASN A 3 -6.62 -41.55 91.82
CA ASN A 3 -7.44 -40.60 91.05
C ASN A 3 -6.86 -39.20 91.25
N GLU A 4 -5.94 -38.81 90.38
CA GLU A 4 -5.53 -37.41 90.29
C GLU A 4 -6.66 -36.60 89.65
N HIS A 5 -7.44 -35.90 90.48
CA HIS A 5 -8.34 -34.87 90.02
C HIS A 5 -7.54 -33.58 89.79
N THR A 6 -7.34 -33.21 88.52
CA THR A 6 -6.81 -31.89 88.15
C THR A 6 -7.74 -30.79 88.62
N THR A 7 -7.18 -29.72 89.17
CA THR A 7 -7.92 -28.53 89.61
C THR A 7 -8.46 -27.75 88.39
N ILE A 8 -9.54 -27.00 88.58
CA ILE A 8 -10.14 -26.16 87.51
C ILE A 8 -9.09 -25.19 86.92
N THR A 9 -8.19 -24.66 87.74
CA THR A 9 -7.09 -23.79 87.32
C THR A 9 -6.11 -24.48 86.37
N GLU A 10 -5.75 -25.74 86.64
CA GLU A 10 -4.88 -26.54 85.77
C GLU A 10 -5.55 -26.85 84.43
N GLN A 11 -6.86 -27.15 84.45
CA GLN A 11 -7.65 -27.36 83.23
C GLN A 11 -7.73 -26.08 82.38
N LEU A 12 -7.97 -24.92 83.00
CA LEU A 12 -8.01 -23.63 82.31
C LEU A 12 -6.65 -23.29 81.69
N THR A 13 -5.56 -23.54 82.41
CA THR A 13 -4.18 -23.33 81.93
C THR A 13 -3.86 -24.21 80.73
N ALA A 14 -4.29 -25.48 80.76
CA ALA A 14 -4.13 -26.40 79.64
C ALA A 14 -4.95 -25.97 78.41
N VAL A 15 -6.17 -25.44 78.61
CA VAL A 15 -6.99 -24.87 77.52
C VAL A 15 -6.31 -23.66 76.90
N VAL A 16 -5.85 -22.69 77.70
CA VAL A 16 -5.14 -21.50 77.20
C VAL A 16 -3.89 -21.89 76.40
N THR A 17 -3.12 -22.86 76.89
CA THR A 17 -1.92 -23.35 76.18
C THR A 17 -2.29 -23.97 74.83
N ARG A 18 -3.34 -24.79 74.78
CA ARG A 18 -3.84 -25.39 73.53
C ARG A 18 -4.42 -24.35 72.57
N SER A 19 -5.14 -23.36 73.08
CA SER A 19 -5.67 -22.24 72.28
C SER A 19 -4.54 -21.42 71.66
N ASN A 20 -3.48 -21.10 72.41
CA ASN A 20 -2.32 -20.39 71.89
C ASN A 20 -1.58 -21.22 70.81
N ALA A 21 -1.42 -22.52 71.03
CA ALA A 21 -0.83 -23.42 70.04
C ALA A 21 -1.69 -23.49 68.76
N LEU A 22 -3.03 -23.51 68.88
CA LEU A 22 -3.94 -23.45 67.75
C LEU A 22 -3.82 -22.12 66.99
N CYS A 23 -3.82 -20.98 67.69
CA CYS A 23 -3.65 -19.66 67.07
C CYS A 23 -2.32 -19.57 66.30
N ASN A 24 -1.22 -20.04 66.88
CA ASN A 24 0.09 -20.06 66.21
C ASN A 24 0.08 -20.97 64.97
N THR A 25 -0.59 -22.12 65.05
CA THR A 25 -0.76 -23.04 63.91
C THR A 25 -1.57 -22.39 62.80
N VAL A 26 -2.69 -21.74 63.14
CA VAL A 26 -3.55 -21.03 62.18
C VAL A 26 -2.77 -19.87 61.52
N GLN A 27 -2.01 -19.09 62.28
CA GLN A 27 -1.18 -18.02 61.73
C GLN A 27 -0.14 -18.57 60.74
N GLY A 28 0.54 -19.66 61.09
CA GLY A 28 1.48 -20.32 60.16
C GLY A 28 0.81 -20.83 58.89
N GLN A 29 -0.43 -21.33 58.97
CA GLN A 29 -1.20 -21.71 57.79
C GLN A 29 -1.59 -20.50 56.92
N ILE A 30 -1.98 -19.38 57.54
CA ILE A 30 -2.27 -18.12 56.82
C ILE A 30 -1.03 -17.62 56.09
N ASP A 31 0.13 -17.63 56.74
CA ASP A 31 1.38 -17.18 56.13
C ASP A 31 1.77 -18.06 54.92
N ASN A 32 1.57 -19.38 55.04
CA ASN A 32 1.77 -20.32 53.93
C ASN A 32 0.81 -20.07 52.77
N ILE A 33 -0.47 -19.80 53.06
CA ILE A 33 -1.48 -19.47 52.05
C ILE A 33 -1.09 -18.18 51.32
N ASN A 34 -0.73 -17.13 52.06
CA ASN A 34 -0.34 -15.84 51.48
C ASN A 34 0.93 -15.96 50.63
N SER A 35 1.93 -16.72 51.10
CA SER A 35 3.15 -17.00 50.33
C SER A 35 2.83 -17.72 49.02
N THR A 36 1.99 -18.76 49.09
CA THR A 36 1.56 -19.53 47.91
C THR A 36 0.77 -18.66 46.94
N LEU A 37 -0.14 -17.82 47.46
CA LEU A 37 -0.95 -16.91 46.65
C LEU A 37 -0.06 -15.89 45.93
N ASN A 38 0.88 -15.25 46.63
CA ASN A 38 1.79 -14.29 46.05
C ASN A 38 2.67 -14.91 44.95
N ALA A 39 3.18 -16.12 45.18
CA ALA A 39 3.95 -16.85 44.17
C ALA A 39 3.09 -17.16 42.92
N LYS A 40 1.83 -17.56 43.12
CA LYS A 40 0.91 -17.84 42.01
C LYS A 40 0.49 -16.57 41.27
N THR A 41 0.26 -15.46 41.95
CA THR A 41 -0.02 -14.17 41.31
C THR A 41 1.15 -13.74 40.44
N ALA A 42 2.40 -13.82 40.94
CA ALA A 42 3.59 -13.50 40.16
C ALA A 42 3.77 -14.42 38.93
N GLU A 43 3.45 -15.71 39.07
CA GLU A 43 3.45 -16.66 37.95
C GLU A 43 2.41 -16.28 36.88
N VAL A 44 1.21 -15.89 37.30
CA VAL A 44 0.15 -15.41 36.41
C VAL A 44 0.55 -14.12 35.71
N ASP A 45 1.10 -13.14 36.43
CA ASP A 45 1.56 -11.87 35.86
C ASP A 45 2.65 -12.09 34.80
N THR A 46 3.57 -13.02 35.06
CA THR A 46 4.60 -13.43 34.10
C THR A 46 3.98 -14.04 32.85
N LYS A 47 3.04 -14.98 33.01
CA LYS A 47 2.32 -15.61 31.89
C LYS A 47 1.52 -14.62 31.06
N VAL A 48 0.83 -13.67 31.71
CA VAL A 48 0.07 -12.61 31.04
C VAL A 48 0.99 -11.69 30.25
N THR A 49 2.13 -11.31 30.82
CA THR A 49 3.12 -10.46 30.15
C THR A 49 3.70 -11.16 28.92
N GLN A 50 4.07 -12.43 29.05
CA GLN A 50 4.55 -13.24 27.93
C GLN A 50 3.49 -13.37 26.83
N ALA A 51 2.25 -13.71 27.19
CA ALA A 51 1.17 -13.84 26.22
C ALA A 51 0.88 -12.53 25.46
N LYS A 52 0.97 -11.37 26.14
CA LYS A 52 0.85 -10.06 25.47
C LYS A 52 2.00 -9.81 24.48
N SER A 53 3.22 -10.16 24.86
CA SER A 53 4.39 -10.02 23.98
C SER A 53 4.29 -10.92 22.74
N ASP A 54 3.90 -12.18 22.94
CA ASP A 54 3.73 -13.14 21.85
C ASP A 54 2.61 -12.70 20.91
N LEU A 55 1.47 -12.24 21.45
CA LEU A 55 0.36 -11.71 20.66
C LEU A 55 0.78 -10.51 19.81
N ASN A 56 1.50 -9.54 20.40
CA ASN A 56 2.00 -8.37 19.67
C ASN A 56 2.97 -8.76 18.54
N THR A 57 3.82 -9.76 18.79
CA THR A 57 4.76 -10.29 17.81
C THR A 57 4.02 -10.96 16.65
N HIS A 58 3.07 -11.85 16.96
CA HIS A 58 2.26 -12.52 15.95
C HIS A 58 1.43 -11.53 15.13
N PHE A 59 0.83 -10.54 15.78
CA PHE A 59 0.07 -9.50 15.09
C PHE A 59 0.96 -8.65 14.17
N THR A 60 2.16 -8.27 14.63
CA THR A 60 3.11 -7.51 13.81
C THR A 60 3.58 -8.30 12.60
N ASN A 61 3.90 -9.58 12.79
CA ASN A 61 4.30 -10.48 11.70
C ASN A 61 3.16 -10.67 10.69
N LEU A 62 1.93 -10.85 11.17
CA LEU A 62 0.76 -10.94 10.29
C LEU A 62 0.54 -9.64 9.52
N LYS A 63 0.59 -8.49 10.19
CA LYS A 63 0.43 -7.18 9.54
C LYS A 63 1.48 -6.97 8.46
N ASN A 64 2.75 -7.23 8.76
CA ASN A 64 3.85 -7.05 7.81
C ASN A 64 3.77 -8.04 6.63
N GLY A 65 3.15 -9.21 6.83
CA GLY A 65 2.86 -10.15 5.73
C GLY A 65 1.68 -9.73 4.85
N ILE A 66 0.86 -8.77 5.28
CA ILE A 66 -0.35 -8.33 4.57
C ILE A 66 -0.18 -6.92 3.99
N VAL A 67 0.55 -6.02 4.66
CA VAL A 67 0.75 -4.64 4.20
C VAL A 67 2.21 -4.24 4.37
N GLU A 68 2.80 -3.73 3.29
CA GLU A 68 4.11 -3.08 3.29
C GLU A 68 3.97 -1.66 2.71
N THR A 69 4.79 -0.71 3.20
CA THR A 69 4.84 0.64 2.61
C THR A 69 5.98 0.68 1.58
N ILE A 70 5.65 0.84 0.29
CA ILE A 70 6.64 0.97 -0.79
C ILE A 70 6.47 2.36 -1.43
N ASN A 71 7.57 3.11 -1.53
CA ASN A 71 7.60 4.43 -2.15
C ASN A 71 6.53 5.41 -1.60
N GLY A 72 6.20 5.26 -0.31
CA GLY A 72 5.22 6.10 0.39
C GLY A 72 3.76 5.72 0.14
N LEU A 73 3.48 4.55 -0.44
CA LEU A 73 2.13 3.99 -0.53
C LEU A 73 2.04 2.66 0.21
N ASP A 74 0.92 2.44 0.88
CA ASP A 74 0.58 1.14 1.43
C ASP A 74 0.22 0.18 0.30
N VAL A 75 0.94 -0.94 0.26
CA VAL A 75 0.78 -2.04 -0.68
C VAL A 75 0.24 -3.23 0.09
N PHE A 76 -0.97 -3.66 -0.26
CA PHE A 76 -1.60 -4.83 0.33
C PHE A 76 -1.22 -6.09 -0.45
N GLN A 77 -0.89 -7.16 0.25
CA GLN A 77 -0.50 -8.45 -0.33
C GLN A 77 -1.49 -9.56 0.03
N GLU A 78 -1.96 -10.26 -1.00
CA GLU A 78 -2.79 -11.47 -0.93
C GLU A 78 -2.11 -12.60 -1.72
N GLY A 79 -1.43 -13.50 -1.01
CA GLY A 79 -0.58 -14.50 -1.65
C GLY A 79 0.56 -13.84 -2.43
N LEU A 80 0.60 -14.04 -3.76
CA LEU A 80 1.57 -13.38 -4.65
C LEU A 80 1.07 -12.04 -5.19
N ILE A 81 -0.22 -11.72 -5.01
CA ILE A 81 -0.84 -10.54 -5.58
C ILE A 81 -0.65 -9.35 -4.65
N LYS A 82 -0.11 -8.26 -5.18
CA LYS A 82 0.09 -6.98 -4.50
C LYS A 82 -0.83 -5.92 -5.10
N ARG A 83 -1.39 -5.06 -4.26
CA ARG A 83 -2.38 -4.04 -4.63
C ARG A 83 -2.07 -2.71 -3.98
N PHE A 84 -2.21 -1.64 -4.75
CA PHE A 84 -2.17 -0.28 -4.22
C PHE A 84 -3.09 0.63 -5.03
N ALA A 85 -3.38 1.79 -4.46
CA ALA A 85 -4.12 2.83 -5.14
C ALA A 85 -3.61 4.21 -4.74
N PHE A 86 -3.66 5.15 -5.68
CA PHE A 86 -3.38 6.55 -5.39
C PHE A 86 -4.29 7.46 -6.19
N LYS A 87 -4.59 8.62 -5.63
CA LYS A 87 -5.43 9.64 -6.24
C LYS A 87 -4.75 10.99 -6.14
N SER A 88 -5.05 11.86 -7.10
CA SER A 88 -4.58 13.24 -7.08
C SER A 88 -5.44 14.12 -7.97
N THR A 89 -5.07 15.40 -7.99
CA THR A 89 -5.67 16.44 -8.78
C THR A 89 -4.61 17.08 -9.67
N LEU A 90 -4.90 17.20 -10.96
CA LEU A 90 -4.08 17.89 -11.93
C LEU A 90 -4.61 19.31 -12.12
N SER A 91 -3.73 20.28 -12.03
CA SER A 91 -4.07 21.65 -12.43
C SER A 91 -4.31 21.66 -13.94
N ALA A 92 -5.43 22.22 -14.36
CA ALA A 92 -5.70 22.47 -15.77
C ALA A 92 -5.33 23.91 -16.16
N GLY A 93 -4.80 24.73 -15.25
CA GLY A 93 -4.61 26.15 -15.52
C GLY A 93 -5.90 26.97 -15.40
N GLY A 94 -5.83 28.23 -15.85
CA GLY A 94 -6.95 29.18 -15.80
C GLY A 94 -7.77 29.22 -17.09
N TYR A 95 -9.03 29.65 -17.01
CA TYR A 95 -9.92 29.84 -18.16
C TYR A 95 -10.10 31.33 -18.49
N THR A 96 -10.13 31.66 -19.78
CA THR A 96 -10.53 32.98 -20.29
C THR A 96 -11.66 32.85 -21.30
N ALA A 97 -12.73 33.62 -21.09
CA ALA A 97 -13.86 33.68 -22.02
C ALA A 97 -13.54 34.51 -23.27
N ALA A 98 -12.56 35.41 -23.19
CA ALA A 98 -12.16 36.28 -24.30
C ALA A 98 -11.39 35.54 -25.41
N SER A 99 -11.02 34.27 -25.17
CA SER A 99 -10.25 33.45 -26.11
C SER A 99 -8.89 34.08 -26.50
N ASP A 100 -8.27 34.76 -25.54
CA ASP A 100 -7.00 35.49 -25.65
C ASP A 100 -5.85 34.80 -24.89
N GLY A 101 -5.99 33.49 -24.65
CA GLY A 101 -4.97 32.66 -24.02
C GLY A 101 -3.65 32.63 -24.80
N PRO A 102 -2.51 32.42 -24.13
CA PRO A 102 -1.19 32.49 -24.75
C PRO A 102 -0.87 31.35 -25.72
N ASP A 103 -1.62 30.24 -25.70
CA ASP A 103 -1.48 29.12 -26.64
C ASP A 103 -2.58 29.22 -27.70
N SER A 104 -2.22 29.49 -28.94
CA SER A 104 -3.16 29.65 -30.05
C SER A 104 -3.94 28.38 -30.39
N SER A 105 -3.44 27.20 -30.00
CA SER A 105 -4.16 25.92 -30.15
C SER A 105 -5.21 25.73 -29.05
N PHE A 106 -5.08 26.46 -27.93
CA PHE A 106 -5.99 26.44 -26.79
C PHE A 106 -6.34 27.86 -26.35
N PRO A 107 -7.01 28.67 -27.20
CA PRO A 107 -7.18 30.10 -26.98
C PRO A 107 -8.02 30.43 -25.73
N THR A 108 -8.86 29.53 -25.24
CA THR A 108 -9.62 29.71 -23.99
C THR A 108 -8.82 29.38 -22.72
N CYS A 109 -7.57 28.93 -22.86
CA CYS A 109 -6.70 28.61 -21.75
C CYS A 109 -5.86 29.83 -21.33
N ALA A 110 -6.17 30.43 -20.19
CA ALA A 110 -5.49 31.63 -19.70
C ALA A 110 -4.09 31.34 -19.11
N ASN A 111 -3.87 30.14 -18.56
CA ASN A 111 -2.59 29.76 -17.94
C ASN A 111 -2.27 28.28 -18.21
N PRO A 112 -1.86 27.91 -19.43
CA PRO A 112 -1.61 26.53 -19.80
C PRO A 112 -0.55 25.89 -18.91
N GLN A 113 -0.79 24.63 -18.54
CA GLN A 113 0.17 23.83 -17.77
C GLN A 113 0.93 22.90 -18.71
N PRO A 114 2.23 22.62 -18.43
CA PRO A 114 2.91 21.49 -19.04
C PRO A 114 2.13 20.18 -18.81
N PRO A 115 2.20 19.21 -19.74
CA PRO A 115 1.60 17.91 -19.56
C PRO A 115 2.07 17.22 -18.28
N TYR A 116 1.19 16.45 -17.65
CA TYR A 116 1.53 15.61 -16.51
C TYR A 116 1.90 14.21 -16.98
N TYR A 117 2.89 13.61 -16.35
CA TYR A 117 3.21 12.20 -16.46
C TYR A 117 2.73 11.50 -15.19
N ILE A 118 1.80 10.56 -15.37
CA ILE A 118 1.23 9.75 -14.30
C ILE A 118 1.84 8.36 -14.42
N ASN A 119 2.78 8.07 -13.51
CA ASN A 119 3.47 6.79 -13.45
C ASN A 119 2.65 5.84 -12.59
N LEU A 120 1.99 4.87 -13.24
CA LEU A 120 1.00 4.00 -12.61
C LEU A 120 1.69 2.89 -11.80
N ILE A 121 2.63 2.19 -12.41
CA ILE A 121 3.44 1.11 -11.84
C ILE A 121 4.81 1.08 -12.53
N GLU A 122 5.84 0.67 -11.81
CA GLU A 122 7.17 0.42 -12.36
C GLU A 122 7.68 -0.99 -12.02
N PHE A 123 8.51 -1.52 -12.92
CA PHE A 123 9.26 -2.75 -12.74
C PHE A 123 10.74 -2.40 -12.73
N ASP A 124 11.39 -2.54 -11.58
CA ASP A 124 12.74 -2.05 -11.34
C ASP A 124 13.77 -3.19 -11.39
N ALA A 125 14.35 -3.38 -12.57
CA ALA A 125 15.37 -4.38 -12.85
C ALA A 125 16.78 -3.95 -12.41
N GLN A 126 16.93 -2.77 -11.81
CA GLN A 126 18.22 -2.22 -11.38
C GLN A 126 18.38 -2.21 -9.85
N ASN A 127 17.33 -1.85 -9.12
CA ASN A 127 17.40 -1.63 -7.67
C ASN A 127 16.56 -2.61 -6.85
N VAL A 128 15.72 -3.45 -7.47
CA VAL A 128 14.91 -4.45 -6.76
C VAL A 128 15.36 -5.86 -7.11
N GLY A 129 15.38 -6.17 -8.40
CA GLY A 129 15.86 -7.45 -8.90
C GLY A 129 16.84 -7.25 -10.03
N GLU A 130 17.16 -8.34 -10.70
CA GLU A 130 17.98 -8.34 -11.92
C GLU A 130 17.09 -8.49 -13.17
N SER A 131 15.78 -8.22 -13.11
CA SER A 131 14.87 -8.43 -14.25
C SER A 131 13.58 -7.61 -14.09
N PHE A 132 12.73 -7.48 -15.11
CA PHE A 132 11.42 -6.81 -14.93
C PHE A 132 10.37 -7.71 -14.28
N GLY A 133 10.58 -9.02 -14.28
CA GLY A 133 9.66 -10.00 -13.69
C GLY A 133 10.07 -11.44 -14.02
N TYR A 134 9.17 -12.37 -13.71
CA TYR A 134 9.34 -13.82 -13.85
C TYR A 134 8.16 -14.50 -14.56
N ASP A 135 8.28 -15.80 -14.80
CA ASP A 135 7.26 -16.60 -15.47
C ASP A 135 5.89 -16.46 -14.79
N GLY A 136 4.88 -16.10 -15.59
CA GLY A 136 3.50 -15.96 -15.12
C GLY A 136 3.20 -14.66 -14.39
N ASP A 137 4.15 -13.71 -14.34
CA ASP A 137 3.88 -12.41 -13.72
C ASP A 137 2.88 -11.58 -14.53
N THR A 138 1.91 -11.01 -13.81
CA THR A 138 0.85 -10.18 -14.38
C THR A 138 0.72 -8.87 -13.62
N PHE A 139 0.13 -7.88 -14.28
CA PHE A 139 -0.32 -6.65 -13.65
C PHE A 139 -1.59 -6.11 -14.29
N ASN A 140 -2.35 -5.36 -13.52
CA ASN A 140 -3.50 -4.58 -13.96
C ASN A 140 -3.40 -3.17 -13.37
N CYS A 141 -3.74 -2.15 -14.16
CA CYS A 141 -4.01 -0.81 -13.65
C CYS A 141 -5.32 -0.28 -14.23
N ASP A 142 -6.22 0.18 -13.34
CA ASP A 142 -7.46 0.87 -13.66
C ASP A 142 -7.30 2.36 -13.34
N PHE A 143 -7.38 3.19 -14.39
CA PHE A 143 -7.24 4.63 -14.32
C PHE A 143 -8.57 5.31 -14.67
N VAL A 144 -9.10 6.08 -13.73
CA VAL A 144 -10.30 6.92 -13.93
C VAL A 144 -9.99 8.36 -13.59
N MET A 145 -10.22 9.27 -14.54
CA MET A 145 -10.09 10.71 -14.35
C MET A 145 -11.41 11.42 -14.65
N SER A 146 -11.76 12.42 -13.86
CA SER A 146 -12.99 13.20 -14.05
C SER A 146 -12.83 14.66 -13.64
N HIS A 147 -13.75 15.49 -14.11
CA HIS A 147 -13.97 16.82 -13.53
C HIS A 147 -15.09 16.73 -12.50
N ARG A 148 -14.84 17.15 -11.26
CA ARG A 148 -15.88 17.31 -10.21
C ARG A 148 -16.77 16.07 -10.02
N GLY A 149 -16.25 14.87 -10.25
CA GLY A 149 -17.01 13.61 -10.14
C GLY A 149 -18.06 13.40 -11.24
N MET A 150 -18.03 14.17 -12.32
CA MET A 150 -18.98 14.05 -13.43
C MET A 150 -18.63 12.85 -14.31
N ALA A 151 -19.49 11.84 -14.34
CA ALA A 151 -19.30 10.64 -15.17
C ALA A 151 -19.36 10.94 -16.69
N SER A 152 -20.13 11.96 -17.10
CA SER A 152 -20.15 12.43 -18.49
C SER A 152 -18.82 13.07 -18.90
N TYR A 153 -18.13 13.70 -17.94
CA TYR A 153 -16.90 14.44 -18.14
C TYR A 153 -15.71 13.69 -17.52
N GLY A 154 -15.44 12.47 -18.00
CA GLY A 154 -14.34 11.62 -17.54
C GLY A 154 -13.66 10.78 -18.62
N ASP A 155 -12.52 10.24 -18.23
CA ASP A 155 -11.64 9.34 -18.98
C ASP A 155 -11.49 8.05 -18.15
N HIS A 156 -11.46 6.90 -18.81
CA HIS A 156 -11.33 5.59 -18.18
C HIS A 156 -10.52 4.66 -19.08
N ILE A 157 -9.37 4.24 -18.58
CA ILE A 157 -8.40 3.39 -19.27
C ILE A 157 -8.06 2.22 -18.35
N VAL A 158 -8.16 1.00 -18.87
CA VAL A 158 -7.77 -0.21 -18.16
C VAL A 158 -6.57 -0.82 -18.87
N ILE A 159 -5.52 -1.12 -18.12
CA ILE A 159 -4.27 -1.69 -18.63
C ILE A 159 -4.10 -3.06 -17.99
N ASN A 160 -4.01 -4.11 -18.80
CA ASN A 160 -3.76 -5.48 -18.36
C ASN A 160 -2.48 -5.99 -19.03
N GLY A 161 -1.48 -6.35 -18.26
CA GLY A 161 -0.19 -6.73 -18.83
C GLY A 161 0.53 -7.84 -18.10
N THR A 162 1.69 -8.14 -18.64
CA THR A 162 2.64 -9.11 -18.11
C THR A 162 4.03 -8.48 -18.04
N SER A 163 4.82 -8.97 -17.09
CA SER A 163 6.23 -8.63 -16.97
C SER A 163 7.02 -9.93 -16.96
N GLN A 164 8.14 -9.96 -17.67
CA GLN A 164 9.07 -11.09 -17.66
C GLN A 164 10.50 -10.56 -17.57
N GLN A 165 11.51 -11.41 -17.80
CA GLN A 165 12.88 -11.05 -17.52
C GLN A 165 13.34 -9.78 -18.26
N ASP A 166 12.94 -9.66 -19.54
CA ASP A 166 13.42 -8.63 -20.46
C ASP A 166 12.30 -7.80 -21.12
N CYS A 167 11.04 -8.00 -20.70
CA CYS A 167 9.87 -7.44 -21.38
C CYS A 167 8.79 -7.02 -20.39
N VAL A 168 8.12 -5.90 -20.70
CA VAL A 168 6.90 -5.44 -20.03
C VAL A 168 5.93 -4.99 -21.11
N SER A 169 4.79 -5.66 -21.20
CA SER A 169 3.81 -5.41 -22.25
C SER A 169 2.40 -5.48 -21.70
N ALA A 170 1.46 -4.82 -22.38
CA ALA A 170 0.07 -4.80 -21.97
C ALA A 170 -0.90 -4.71 -23.14
N HIS A 171 -2.11 -5.17 -22.86
CA HIS A 171 -3.33 -4.82 -23.55
C HIS A 171 -3.99 -3.64 -22.84
N ILE A 172 -4.38 -2.64 -23.62
CA ILE A 172 -4.93 -1.39 -23.12
C ILE A 172 -6.32 -1.22 -23.68
N GLU A 173 -7.30 -1.22 -22.79
CA GLU A 173 -8.71 -1.04 -23.12
C GLU A 173 -9.11 0.39 -22.81
N VAL A 174 -9.47 1.13 -23.85
CA VAL A 174 -9.94 2.50 -23.72
C VAL A 174 -11.46 2.45 -23.53
N LYS A 175 -11.93 2.56 -22.29
CA LYS A 175 -13.37 2.54 -22.00
C LYS A 175 -14.01 3.87 -22.35
N LYS A 176 -13.30 4.97 -22.12
CA LYS A 176 -13.76 6.32 -22.42
C LYS A 176 -12.59 7.29 -22.47
N VAL A 177 -12.60 8.20 -23.44
CA VAL A 177 -11.78 9.42 -23.43
C VAL A 177 -12.66 10.60 -23.82
N MET A 178 -12.45 11.72 -23.15
CA MET A 178 -13.22 12.93 -23.42
C MET A 178 -12.66 13.75 -24.56
N ASN A 179 -11.36 14.03 -24.51
CA ASN A 179 -10.67 14.79 -25.54
C ASN A 179 -9.71 13.86 -26.26
N SER A 180 -9.96 13.68 -27.56
CA SER A 180 -9.13 12.84 -28.42
C SER A 180 -7.70 13.37 -28.44
N GLY A 181 -6.73 12.52 -28.09
CA GLY A 181 -5.31 12.86 -28.06
C GLY A 181 -4.83 13.60 -26.80
N ALA A 182 -5.72 13.93 -25.85
CA ALA A 182 -5.32 14.58 -24.60
C ALA A 182 -4.60 13.62 -23.63
N ILE A 183 -4.78 12.32 -23.80
CA ILE A 183 -4.06 11.28 -23.07
C ILE A 183 -3.23 10.48 -24.07
N SER A 184 -1.98 10.21 -23.73
CA SER A 184 -1.10 9.33 -24.49
C SER A 184 -0.41 8.35 -23.57
N LEU A 185 -0.06 7.18 -24.09
CA LEU A 185 0.89 6.29 -23.43
C LEU A 185 2.29 6.83 -23.70
N TYR A 186 3.09 6.97 -22.65
CA TYR A 186 4.46 7.42 -22.75
C TYR A 186 5.41 6.26 -22.49
N ILE A 187 6.35 6.04 -23.40
CA ILE A 187 7.28 4.92 -23.38
C ILE A 187 8.70 5.47 -23.52
N SER A 188 9.53 5.25 -22.50
CA SER A 188 10.96 5.57 -22.53
C SER A 188 11.75 4.26 -22.55
N GLU A 189 12.51 4.04 -23.62
CA GLU A 189 13.38 2.87 -23.78
C GLU A 189 14.83 3.31 -24.01
N PRO A 190 15.85 2.65 -23.44
CA PRO A 190 17.25 2.96 -23.69
C PRO A 190 17.63 2.88 -25.15
N GLY A 191 18.42 3.87 -25.55
CA GLY A 191 18.96 3.98 -26.89
C GLY A 191 17.94 4.42 -27.94
N GLU A 192 16.73 4.80 -27.53
CA GLU A 192 15.70 5.32 -28.42
C GLU A 192 15.10 6.62 -27.87
N GLU A 193 14.64 7.47 -28.77
CA GLU A 193 13.83 8.62 -28.37
C GLU A 193 12.51 8.13 -27.78
N PRO A 194 11.97 8.81 -26.74
CA PRO A 194 10.71 8.43 -26.15
C PRO A 194 9.57 8.36 -27.19
N ARG A 195 8.74 7.33 -27.08
CA ARG A 195 7.59 7.11 -27.95
C ARG A 195 6.31 7.46 -27.22
N GLU A 196 5.42 8.15 -27.93
CA GLU A 196 4.08 8.48 -27.45
C GLU A 196 3.03 7.83 -28.35
N ILE A 197 2.10 7.09 -27.73
CA ILE A 197 0.95 6.51 -28.44
C ILE A 197 -0.28 7.30 -28.00
N PRO A 198 -0.80 8.23 -28.83
CA PRO A 198 -1.96 9.02 -28.47
C PRO A 198 -3.20 8.15 -28.38
N ILE A 199 -4.00 8.36 -27.33
CA ILE A 199 -5.30 7.71 -27.15
C ILE A 199 -6.37 8.64 -27.70
N THR A 200 -7.11 8.15 -28.69
CA THR A 200 -8.09 8.92 -29.44
C THR A 200 -9.50 8.39 -29.21
N SER A 201 -10.51 9.17 -29.63
CA SER A 201 -11.91 8.69 -29.61
C SER A 201 -12.12 7.47 -30.50
N ALA A 202 -11.25 7.23 -31.49
CA ALA A 202 -11.32 6.04 -32.34
C ALA A 202 -10.84 4.76 -31.63
N ASP A 203 -10.16 4.87 -30.50
CA ASP A 203 -9.66 3.74 -29.72
C ASP A 203 -10.67 3.27 -28.67
N VAL A 204 -11.75 4.03 -28.45
CA VAL A 204 -12.79 3.68 -27.48
C VAL A 204 -13.45 2.36 -27.85
N GLY A 205 -13.49 1.43 -26.88
CA GLY A 205 -14.01 0.08 -27.06
C GLY A 205 -13.04 -0.87 -27.77
N LYS A 206 -11.83 -0.43 -28.13
CA LYS A 206 -10.77 -1.26 -28.69
C LYS A 206 -9.73 -1.63 -27.64
N THR A 207 -8.92 -2.62 -28.01
CA THR A 207 -7.75 -3.05 -27.27
C THR A 207 -6.50 -2.69 -28.07
N LEU A 208 -5.57 -1.96 -27.45
CA LEU A 208 -4.26 -1.64 -28.00
C LEU A 208 -3.21 -2.55 -27.37
N THR A 209 -2.29 -3.12 -28.17
CA THR A 209 -1.15 -3.87 -27.66
C THR A 209 0.07 -2.97 -27.61
N VAL A 210 0.70 -2.86 -26.45
CA VAL A 210 1.79 -1.93 -26.20
C VAL A 210 2.91 -2.61 -25.43
N PHE A 211 4.14 -2.35 -25.88
CA PHE A 211 5.36 -2.70 -25.16
C PHE A 211 5.88 -1.46 -24.48
N PHE A 212 5.80 -1.44 -23.15
CA PHE A 212 6.51 -0.47 -22.31
C PHE A 212 8.00 -0.82 -22.23
N ARG A 213 8.30 -2.10 -22.45
CA ARG A 213 9.63 -2.60 -22.66
C ARG A 213 9.63 -3.75 -23.67
N GLN A 214 10.37 -3.58 -24.76
CA GLN A 214 10.63 -4.64 -25.71
C GLN A 214 11.75 -5.58 -25.27
N ILE A 215 11.63 -6.83 -25.71
CA ILE A 215 12.67 -7.87 -25.64
C ILE A 215 14.00 -7.33 -26.18
N ASN A 216 15.11 -7.79 -25.59
CA ASN A 216 16.49 -7.37 -25.94
C ASN A 216 16.82 -5.88 -25.72
N LYS A 217 15.95 -5.11 -25.09
CA LYS A 217 16.28 -3.76 -24.67
C LYS A 217 16.65 -3.82 -23.18
N GLY A 218 17.86 -3.36 -22.83
CA GLY A 218 18.35 -3.16 -21.45
C GLY A 218 17.90 -4.20 -20.42
N TYR A 219 18.26 -5.45 -20.69
CA TYR A 219 18.19 -6.58 -19.75
C TYR A 219 18.91 -6.25 -18.43
N ASN A 220 18.35 -6.66 -17.30
CA ASN A 220 18.93 -6.51 -15.95
C ASN A 220 19.32 -5.08 -15.55
N ASN A 221 18.67 -4.07 -16.13
CA ASN A 221 18.99 -2.68 -15.85
C ASN A 221 17.74 -1.80 -16.02
N GLY A 222 17.77 -0.60 -15.45
CA GLY A 222 16.74 0.43 -15.49
C GLY A 222 15.34 0.01 -15.04
N ARG A 223 14.37 0.84 -15.42
CA ARG A 223 12.98 0.73 -14.96
C ARG A 223 12.02 0.76 -16.14
N ALA A 224 11.22 -0.30 -16.27
CA ALA A 224 10.09 -0.30 -17.20
C ALA A 224 8.86 0.29 -16.50
N ARG A 225 8.28 1.35 -17.07
CA ARG A 225 7.14 2.05 -16.48
C ARG A 225 5.91 2.04 -17.36
N VAL A 226 4.77 1.91 -16.70
CA VAL A 226 3.47 2.17 -17.31
C VAL A 226 3.10 3.62 -17.01
N THR A 227 3.28 4.49 -17.99
CA THR A 227 3.09 5.93 -17.84
C THR A 227 2.00 6.46 -18.77
N LEU A 228 1.09 7.25 -18.21
CA LEU A 228 0.16 8.08 -18.97
C LEU A 228 0.67 9.51 -19.01
N LYS A 229 0.82 10.08 -20.20
CA LYS A 229 0.99 11.52 -20.40
C LYS A 229 -0.38 12.15 -20.59
N VAL A 230 -0.68 13.18 -19.80
CA VAL A 230 -1.96 13.88 -19.79
C VAL A 230 -1.75 15.35 -20.08
N ASP A 231 -2.24 15.79 -21.23
CA ASP A 231 -2.37 17.21 -21.56
C ASP A 231 -3.65 17.78 -20.96
N THR A 232 -3.51 18.72 -20.03
CA THR A 232 -4.66 19.34 -19.36
C THR A 232 -5.16 20.60 -20.05
N ARG A 233 -4.45 21.11 -21.08
CA ARG A 233 -4.82 22.33 -21.81
C ARG A 233 -6.22 22.29 -22.45
N PRO A 234 -6.70 21.16 -23.01
CA PRO A 234 -8.08 21.04 -23.46
C PRO A 234 -9.14 21.26 -22.37
N HIS A 235 -8.74 21.29 -21.10
CA HIS A 235 -9.61 21.41 -19.93
C HIS A 235 -9.31 22.64 -19.08
N CYS A 236 -8.67 23.69 -19.62
CA CYS A 236 -8.32 24.84 -18.79
C CYS A 236 -9.51 25.46 -18.05
N GLY A 237 -9.30 25.80 -16.77
CA GLY A 237 -10.36 26.17 -15.82
C GLY A 237 -11.21 25.02 -15.29
N SER A 238 -11.00 23.79 -15.79
CA SER A 238 -11.67 22.57 -15.36
C SER A 238 -10.65 21.59 -14.77
N THR A 239 -10.29 21.81 -13.51
CA THR A 239 -9.45 20.90 -12.71
C THR A 239 -9.86 19.43 -12.87
N ARG A 240 -8.87 18.54 -13.02
CA ARG A 240 -9.07 17.11 -13.26
C ARG A 240 -8.61 16.32 -12.05
N ALA A 241 -9.46 15.47 -11.49
CA ALA A 241 -9.10 14.57 -10.41
C ALA A 241 -9.10 13.13 -10.93
N PHE A 242 -8.14 12.32 -10.49
CA PHE A 242 -8.04 10.93 -10.90
C PHE A 242 -7.81 9.98 -9.73
N LEU A 243 -8.14 8.73 -9.96
CA LEU A 243 -7.76 7.58 -9.15
C LEU A 243 -7.10 6.55 -10.08
N ALA A 244 -5.94 6.07 -9.66
CA ALA A 244 -5.29 4.90 -10.25
C ALA A 244 -5.30 3.78 -9.20
N LYS A 245 -5.75 2.60 -9.61
CA LYS A 245 -5.64 1.36 -8.83
C LYS A 245 -4.77 0.42 -9.61
N CYS A 246 -3.78 -0.19 -8.97
CA CYS A 246 -2.94 -1.18 -9.61
C CYS A 246 -2.85 -2.45 -8.77
N GLU A 247 -2.81 -3.57 -9.47
CA GLU A 247 -2.61 -4.92 -8.97
C GLU A 247 -1.45 -5.54 -9.75
N TYR A 248 -0.57 -6.30 -9.09
CA TYR A 248 0.55 -6.95 -9.76
C TYR A 248 1.05 -8.16 -8.95
N SER A 249 1.67 -9.13 -9.62
CA SER A 249 2.27 -10.30 -8.96
C SER A 249 3.79 -10.23 -8.86
N SER A 250 4.42 -9.40 -9.69
CA SER A 250 5.88 -9.40 -9.80
C SER A 250 6.54 -8.89 -8.53
N VAL A 251 7.56 -9.62 -8.07
CA VAL A 251 8.42 -9.19 -6.95
C VAL A 251 9.26 -7.97 -7.31
N ASN A 252 9.47 -7.71 -8.61
CA ASN A 252 10.21 -6.55 -9.11
C ASN A 252 9.29 -5.37 -9.46
N GLY A 253 7.96 -5.59 -9.42
CA GLY A 253 6.94 -4.57 -9.58
C GLY A 253 6.73 -3.76 -8.30
N ARG A 254 6.41 -2.47 -8.43
CA ARG A 254 6.11 -1.59 -7.28
C ARG A 254 5.41 -0.29 -7.69
N PRO A 255 4.78 0.42 -6.74
CA PRO A 255 4.38 1.80 -6.97
C PRO A 255 5.59 2.67 -7.33
N CYS A 256 5.43 3.61 -8.25
CA CYS A 256 6.51 4.53 -8.62
C CYS A 256 6.85 5.49 -7.47
N ALA A 257 8.13 5.87 -7.36
CA ALA A 257 8.57 6.90 -6.42
C ALA A 257 7.94 8.26 -6.77
N ASP A 258 8.17 8.71 -8.01
CA ASP A 258 7.52 9.89 -8.59
C ASP A 258 6.27 9.49 -9.36
N ARG A 259 5.11 9.51 -8.72
CA ARG A 259 3.84 9.08 -9.34
C ARG A 259 3.25 10.12 -10.29
N ILE A 260 3.53 11.39 -10.04
CA ILE A 260 2.98 12.51 -10.78
C ILE A 260 4.06 13.57 -10.93
N SER A 261 4.42 13.86 -12.16
CA SER A 261 5.43 14.87 -12.49
C SER A 261 5.01 15.66 -13.73
N GLN A 262 5.64 16.81 -13.94
CA GLN A 262 5.62 17.51 -15.23
C GLN A 262 6.94 17.32 -16.00
N THR A 263 7.86 16.54 -15.43
CA THR A 263 9.08 16.06 -16.06
C THR A 263 8.83 14.66 -16.60
N ALA A 264 9.17 14.43 -17.87
CA ALA A 264 9.04 13.11 -18.47
C ALA A 264 9.92 12.10 -17.72
N PRO A 265 9.41 10.91 -17.37
CA PRO A 265 10.24 9.88 -16.75
C PRO A 265 11.27 9.39 -17.76
N THR A 266 12.51 9.19 -17.31
CA THR A 266 13.53 8.53 -18.13
C THR A 266 13.62 7.06 -17.78
N TRP A 267 14.44 6.34 -18.53
CA TRP A 267 14.76 4.95 -18.31
C TRP A 267 15.51 4.70 -16.99
N GLU A 268 16.46 5.57 -16.66
CA GLU A 268 17.39 5.40 -15.54
C GLU A 268 16.83 5.88 -14.21
N GLN A 269 15.99 6.91 -14.27
CA GLN A 269 15.24 7.41 -13.12
C GLN A 269 14.12 6.46 -12.83
#